data_AF-A0A4Y3PLS1-F1
#
_entry.id   AF-A0A4Y3PLS1-F1
#
_cell.length_a   1.000
_cell.length_b   1.000
_cell.length_c   1.000
_cell.angle_alpha   90.00
_cell.angle_beta   90.00
_cell.angle_gamma   90.00
#
_symmetry.space_group_name_H-M   'P 1'
#
loop_
_entity.id
_entity.type
_entity.pdbx_description
1 polymer ?
#
loop_
_entity_poly.entity_id
_entity_poly.type
_entity_poly.pdbx_seq_one_letter_code
_entity_poly.pdbx_strand_id
1 'polypeptide(L)'
;MATPFESFVSPLSWQQVSLLLDTVQYFEEAPKLLSLPQEEGPSVPVPVTADTLRQMLASLDEDDAFSRKPFALRWEAGEDADAGALIVELPTGETVKQPAVLSAFSPV
;
A
#
# COMPACT_ATOMS: atom_id res chain seq x y z
N MET A 1 -9.99 -4.92 -18.50
CA MET A 1 -10.58 -4.51 -17.21
C MET A 1 -9.67 -3.45 -16.62
N ALA A 2 -10.24 -2.38 -16.06
CA ALA A 2 -9.45 -1.24 -15.59
C ALA A 2 -8.72 -1.61 -14.30
N THR A 3 -7.39 -1.62 -14.32
CA THR A 3 -6.59 -1.68 -13.10
C THR A 3 -6.61 -0.31 -12.44
N PRO A 4 -6.77 -0.22 -11.10
CA PRO A 4 -6.85 1.05 -10.39
C PRO A 4 -5.57 1.90 -10.52
N PHE A 5 -4.43 1.24 -10.73
CA PHE A 5 -3.13 1.85 -11.01
C PHE A 5 -2.23 0.84 -11.73
N GLU A 6 -1.18 1.34 -12.38
CA GLU A 6 -0.12 0.51 -12.98
C GLU A 6 0.89 0.07 -11.92
N SER A 7 1.58 -1.05 -12.13
CA SER A 7 2.61 -1.50 -11.18
C SER A 7 3.72 -0.46 -11.02
N PHE A 8 4.07 -0.13 -9.78
CA PHE A 8 5.06 0.90 -9.48
C PHE A 8 5.88 0.56 -8.23
N VAL A 9 7.03 1.22 -8.08
CA VAL A 9 7.86 1.12 -6.88
C VAL A 9 7.66 2.36 -6.03
N SER A 10 7.32 2.15 -4.75
CA SER A 10 7.18 3.18 -3.75
C SER A 10 8.37 3.16 -2.79
N PRO A 11 9.25 4.18 -2.80
CA PRO A 11 10.32 4.28 -1.83
C PRO A 11 9.77 4.83 -0.50
N LEU A 12 9.64 3.95 0.50
CA LEU A 12 9.08 4.30 1.82
C LEU A 12 10.08 3.99 2.94
N SER A 13 10.19 4.88 3.91
CA SER A 13 10.91 4.63 5.17
C SER A 13 9.99 4.13 6.27
N TRP A 14 10.54 3.56 7.33
CA TRP A 14 9.77 3.07 8.48
C TRP A 14 8.88 4.17 9.06
N GLN A 15 9.42 5.39 9.21
CA GLN A 15 8.65 6.53 9.70
C GLN A 15 7.45 6.86 8.79
N GLN A 16 7.63 6.79 7.47
CA GLN A 16 6.52 7.05 6.53
C GLN A 16 5.45 5.97 6.62
N VAL A 17 5.84 4.70 6.70
CA VAL A 17 4.90 3.58 6.86
C VAL A 17 4.15 3.68 8.19
N SER A 18 4.83 4.07 9.28
CA SER A 18 4.20 4.30 10.59
C SER A 18 3.13 5.40 10.53
N LEU A 19 3.43 6.54 9.88
CA LEU A 19 2.47 7.65 9.74
C LEU A 19 1.26 7.26 8.87
N LEU A 20 1.49 6.48 7.80
CA LEU A 20 0.42 5.94 6.98
C LEU A 20 -0.45 4.98 7.78
N LEU A 21 0.17 4.14 8.62
CA LEU A 21 -0.53 3.19 9.47
C LEU A 21 -1.42 3.91 10.49
N ASP A 22 -0.92 4.95 11.15
CA ASP A 22 -1.72 5.79 12.04
C ASP A 22 -2.91 6.43 11.32
N THR A 23 -2.68 6.89 10.08
CA THR A 23 -3.73 7.47 9.24
C THR A 23 -4.82 6.45 8.91
N VAL A 24 -4.45 5.22 8.53
CA VAL A 24 -5.45 4.18 8.21
C VAL A 24 -6.23 3.75 9.45
N GLN A 25 -5.56 3.64 10.60
CA GLN A 25 -6.24 3.33 11.87
C GLN A 25 -7.23 4.43 12.28
N TYR A 26 -6.94 5.69 11.95
CA TYR A 26 -7.90 6.78 12.16
C TYR A 26 -9.17 6.62 11.30
N PHE A 27 -9.06 6.03 10.10
CA PHE A 27 -10.18 5.82 9.17
C PHE A 27 -10.70 4.37 9.17
N GLU A 28 -10.59 3.64 10.28
CA GLU A 28 -10.95 2.21 10.37
C GLU A 28 -12.41 1.94 9.97
N GLU A 29 -13.32 2.88 10.24
CA GLU A 29 -14.75 2.77 9.88
C GLU A 29 -15.04 3.00 8.39
N ALA A 30 -14.13 3.66 7.65
CA ALA A 30 -14.32 4.02 6.25
C ALA A 30 -12.97 4.02 5.50
N PRO A 31 -12.55 2.87 4.94
CA PRO A 31 -11.22 2.74 4.33
C PRO A 31 -11.03 3.72 3.17
N LYS A 32 -9.82 4.28 3.11
CA LYS A 32 -9.45 5.34 2.19
C LYS A 32 -8.31 4.92 1.27
N LEU A 33 -8.32 5.45 0.04
CA LEU A 33 -7.20 5.30 -0.88
C LEU A 33 -6.01 6.14 -0.37
N LEU A 34 -4.93 5.49 0.06
CA LEU A 34 -3.74 6.22 0.47
C LEU A 34 -2.90 6.62 -0.73
N SER A 35 -2.49 7.88 -0.76
CA SER A 35 -1.55 8.40 -1.75
C SER A 35 -0.13 7.97 -1.43
N LEU A 36 0.37 6.94 -2.11
CA LEU A 36 1.75 6.48 -1.97
C LEU A 36 2.65 7.17 -3.00
N PRO A 37 3.84 7.68 -2.61
CA PRO A 37 4.78 8.23 -3.57
C PRO A 37 5.31 7.13 -4.49
N GLN A 38 5.50 7.43 -5.76
CA GLN A 38 6.25 6.56 -6.67
C GLN A 38 7.68 7.11 -6.87
N GLU A 39 8.63 6.25 -7.24
CA GLU A 39 10.03 6.65 -7.45
C GLU A 39 10.17 7.79 -8.47
N GLU A 40 9.42 7.73 -9.57
CA GLU A 40 9.39 8.75 -10.61
C GLU A 40 7.95 9.17 -10.94
N GLY A 41 7.47 10.27 -10.37
CA GLY A 41 6.19 10.91 -10.76
C GLY A 41 5.22 11.19 -9.59
N PRO A 42 3.93 11.41 -9.88
CA PRO A 42 2.94 11.79 -8.88
C PRO A 42 2.59 10.63 -7.94
N SER A 43 2.10 10.93 -6.74
CA SER A 43 1.61 9.89 -5.83
C SER A 43 0.43 9.13 -6.43
N VAL A 44 0.39 7.82 -6.17
CA VAL A 44 -0.64 6.91 -6.66
C VAL A 44 -1.62 6.59 -5.53
N PRO A 45 -2.94 6.69 -5.77
CA PRO A 45 -3.94 6.27 -4.79
C PRO A 45 -4.01 4.73 -4.73
N VAL A 46 -3.73 4.16 -3.57
CA VAL A 46 -3.68 2.71 -3.35
C VAL A 46 -4.64 2.27 -2.24
N PRO A 47 -5.45 1.22 -2.46
CA PRO A 47 -6.31 0.63 -1.44
C PRO A 47 -5.46 -0.24 -0.49
N VAL A 48 -4.84 0.36 0.51
CA VAL A 48 -4.04 -0.34 1.52
C VAL A 48 -4.79 -0.40 2.85
N THR A 49 -4.64 -1.50 3.57
CA THR A 49 -5.22 -1.72 4.90
C THR A 49 -4.15 -1.60 5.98
N ALA A 50 -4.60 -1.41 7.22
CA ALA A 50 -3.72 -1.38 8.38
C ALA A 50 -2.90 -2.67 8.53
N ASP A 51 -3.48 -3.82 8.16
CA ASP A 51 -2.77 -5.11 8.22
C ASP A 51 -1.58 -5.16 7.26
N THR A 52 -1.78 -4.73 6.01
CA THR A 52 -0.68 -4.67 5.03
C THR A 52 0.39 -3.67 5.43
N LEU A 53 0.01 -2.51 5.97
CA LEU A 53 0.99 -1.55 6.48
C LEU A 53 1.76 -2.07 7.70
N ARG A 54 1.14 -2.86 8.59
CA ARG A 54 1.84 -3.53 9.69
C ARG A 54 2.86 -4.53 9.18
N GLN A 55 2.52 -5.30 8.13
CA GLN A 55 3.46 -6.23 7.49
C GLN A 55 4.62 -5.47 6.80
N MET A 56 4.34 -4.36 6.12
CA MET A 56 5.37 -3.49 5.56
C MET A 56 6.28 -2.93 6.65
N LEU A 57 5.73 -2.45 7.76
CA LEU A 57 6.48 -1.90 8.88
C LEU A 57 7.38 -2.96 9.53
N ALA A 58 6.88 -4.18 9.70
CA ALA A 58 7.64 -5.30 10.25
C ALA A 58 8.81 -5.75 9.36
N SER A 59 8.76 -5.45 8.06
CA SER A 59 9.86 -5.71 7.11
C SER A 59 10.96 -4.64 7.14
N LEU A 60 10.74 -3.54 7.86
CA LEU A 60 11.65 -2.41 8.00
C LEU A 60 12.31 -2.42 9.37
N ASP A 61 13.49 -1.81 9.46
CA ASP A 61 14.21 -1.64 10.70
C ASP A 61 13.82 -0.33 11.38
N GLU A 62 13.38 -0.40 12.64
CA GLU A 62 12.99 0.77 13.44
C GLU A 62 14.22 1.63 13.79
N ASP A 63 15.40 1.01 13.97
CA ASP A 63 16.64 1.73 14.25
C ASP A 63 17.11 2.56 13.03
N ASP A 64 16.64 2.22 11.82
CA ASP A 64 16.93 2.90 10.55
C ASP A 64 15.69 3.62 9.98
N ALA A 65 15.01 4.40 10.83
CA ALA A 65 13.66 4.89 10.55
C ALA A 65 13.48 5.78 9.31
N PHE A 66 14.57 6.41 8.84
CA PHE A 66 14.56 7.40 7.75
C PHE A 66 15.02 6.82 6.41
N SER A 67 15.66 5.65 6.42
CA SER A 67 16.13 5.03 5.18
C SER A 67 14.95 4.50 4.37
N ARG A 68 14.87 4.97 3.13
CA ARG A 68 13.82 4.54 2.21
C ARG A 68 14.19 3.19 1.62
N LYS A 69 13.24 2.26 1.66
CA LYS A 69 13.34 0.96 1.02
C LYS A 69 12.32 0.88 -0.13
N PRO A 70 12.65 0.15 -1.20
CA PRO A 70 11.73 -0.02 -2.31
C PRO A 70 10.63 -1.02 -1.92
N PHE A 71 9.37 -0.64 -2.13
CA PHE A 71 8.22 -1.54 -2.11
C PHE A 71 7.62 -1.59 -3.51
N ALA A 72 7.54 -2.78 -4.12
CA ALA A 72 6.89 -2.90 -5.42
C ALA A 72 5.41 -3.20 -5.22
N LEU A 73 4.53 -2.34 -5.73
CA LEU A 73 3.08 -2.51 -5.63
C LEU A 73 2.51 -2.85 -7.00
N ARG A 74 1.61 -3.83 -7.04
CA ARG A 74 0.85 -4.18 -8.24
C ARG A 74 -0.56 -4.60 -7.89
N TRP A 75 -1.47 -4.43 -8.83
CA TRP A 75 -2.85 -4.88 -8.71
C TRP A 75 -3.08 -6.17 -9.49
N GLU A 76 -3.61 -7.19 -8.84
CA GLU A 76 -4.15 -8.39 -9.48
C GLU A 76 -5.66 -8.28 -9.54
N ALA A 77 -6.23 -8.13 -10.74
CA ALA A 77 -7.68 -8.11 -10.92
C ALA A 77 -8.30 -9.46 -10.53
N GLY A 78 -9.42 -9.41 -9.82
CA GLY A 78 -10.23 -10.58 -9.48
C GLY A 78 -11.23 -10.93 -10.59
N GLU A 79 -12.16 -11.84 -10.26
CA GLU A 79 -13.26 -12.20 -11.16
C GLU A 79 -14.26 -11.04 -11.35
N ASP A 80 -14.48 -10.24 -10.29
CA ASP A 80 -15.33 -9.05 -10.33
C ASP A 80 -14.55 -7.80 -10.76
N ALA A 81 -15.21 -6.89 -11.50
CA ALA A 81 -14.59 -5.67 -12.01
C ALA A 81 -14.09 -4.72 -10.90
N ASP A 82 -14.73 -4.77 -9.73
CA ASP A 82 -14.43 -3.93 -8.56
C ASP A 82 -13.64 -4.68 -7.48
N ALA A 83 -13.27 -5.94 -7.69
CA ALA A 83 -12.52 -6.73 -6.72
C ALA A 83 -11.17 -7.16 -7.29
N GLY A 84 -10.20 -7.31 -6.39
CA GLY A 84 -8.88 -7.82 -6.74
C GLY A 84 -8.03 -7.98 -5.52
N ALA A 85 -6.73 -8.05 -5.74
CA ALA A 85 -5.74 -8.08 -4.69
C ALA A 85 -4.65 -7.06 -4.95
N LEU A 86 -4.37 -6.24 -3.94
CA LEU A 86 -3.13 -5.50 -3.87
C LEU A 86 -2.01 -6.48 -3.51
N ILE A 87 -0.99 -6.52 -4.33
CA ILE A 87 0.23 -7.28 -4.08
C ILE A 87 1.34 -6.28 -3.77
N VAL A 88 1.97 -6.46 -2.62
CA VAL A 88 3.11 -5.65 -2.18
C VAL A 88 4.31 -6.56 -2.01
N GLU A 89 5.36 -6.33 -2.79
CA GLU A 89 6.65 -6.96 -2.60
C GLU A 89 7.45 -6.13 -1.59
N LEU A 90 7.82 -6.79 -0.49
CA LEU A 90 8.59 -6.24 0.60
C LEU A 90 10.08 -6.19 0.22
N PRO A 91 10.87 -5.29 0.81
CA PRO A 91 12.32 -5.24 0.57
C PRO A 91 13.05 -6.50 1.04
N THR A 92 12.42 -7.33 1.88
CA THR A 92 12.92 -8.65 2.30
C THR A 92 12.78 -9.71 1.20
N GLY A 93 12.04 -9.43 0.12
CA GLY A 93 11.70 -10.38 -0.95
C GLY A 93 10.40 -11.15 -0.71
N GLU A 94 9.76 -10.93 0.44
CA GLU A 94 8.45 -11.49 0.76
C GLU A 94 7.33 -10.74 0.01
N THR A 95 6.19 -11.40 -0.19
CA THR A 95 5.05 -10.79 -0.87
C THR A 95 3.83 -10.80 0.03
N VAL A 96 3.26 -9.63 0.27
CA VAL A 96 1.99 -9.45 0.97
C VAL A 96 0.88 -9.40 -0.07
N LYS A 97 -0.13 -10.25 0.10
CA LYS A 97 -1.33 -10.26 -0.74
C LYS A 97 -2.52 -9.80 0.08
N GLN A 98 -3.08 -8.67 -0.30
CA GLN A 98 -4.23 -8.07 0.35
C GLN A 98 -5.43 -8.06 -0.61
N PRO A 99 -6.45 -8.90 -0.36
CA PRO A 99 -7.73 -8.79 -1.05
C PRO A 99 -8.35 -7.41 -0.81
N ALA A 100 -8.85 -6.76 -1.85
CA ALA A 100 -9.48 -5.46 -1.75
C ALA A 100 -10.64 -5.33 -2.74
N VAL A 101 -11.72 -4.71 -2.26
CA VAL A 101 -12.88 -4.32 -3.08
C VAL A 101 -12.84 -2.82 -3.26
N LEU A 102 -12.57 -2.34 -4.47
CA LEU A 102 -12.37 -0.93 -4.78
C LEU A 102 -13.57 -0.07 -4.39
N SER A 103 -14.80 -0.58 -4.55
CA SER A 103 -16.01 0.15 -4.16
C SER A 103 -16.13 0.40 -2.65
N ALA A 104 -15.38 -0.34 -1.81
CA ALA A 104 -15.32 -0.09 -0.37
C ALA A 104 -14.38 1.06 -0.01
N PHE A 105 -13.42 1.39 -0.87
CA PHE A 105 -12.45 2.46 -0.64
C PHE A 105 -12.95 3.77 -1.25
N SER A 106 -12.98 4.82 -0.45
CA SER A 106 -13.23 6.17 -0.95
C SER A 106 -11.93 6.95 -1.16
N PRO A 107 -11.86 7.87 -2.13
CA PRO A 107 -10.73 8.80 -2.19
C PRO A 107 -10.61 9.62 -0.90
N VAL A 108 -9.38 9.96 -0.53
CA VAL A 108 -9.08 10.93 0.55
C VAL A 108 -9.38 12.35 0.09
#